data_AF-A0A2D8N9W1-F1
#
_entry.id   AF-A0A2D8N9W1-F1
#
_cell.length_a   1.000
_cell.length_b   1.000
_cell.length_c   1.000
_cell.angle_alpha   90.00
_cell.angle_beta   90.00
_cell.angle_gamma   90.00
#
_symmetry.space_group_name_H-M   'P 1'
#
loop_
_entity.id
_entity.type
_entity.pdbx_description
1 polymer ?
#
loop_
_entity_poly.entity_id
_entity_poly.type
_entity_poly.pdbx_seq_one_letter_code
_entity_poly.pdbx_strand_id
1 'polypeptide(L)'
;MPPYLPFHDFFVYSSGFFEILFGFMILLKKFRSVGALGIFFLLILVFPANIYLYQSSNAQEILSITKMDALIRLPFQIPLLILAYWHSKDFNSRFFNIFCLIIFIPTIIYFLTL
;
A
#
# COMPACT_ATOMS: atom_id res chain seq x y z
N MET A 1 9.51 10.90 3.35
CA MET A 1 10.79 10.17 3.27
C MET A 1 11.95 10.95 3.93
N PRO A 2 12.81 10.26 4.72
CA PRO A 2 13.88 10.87 5.52
C PRO A 2 14.93 11.59 4.68
N PRO A 3 15.46 12.76 5.13
CA PRO A 3 16.30 13.69 4.34
C PRO A 3 17.66 13.15 3.85
N TYR A 4 17.94 11.86 4.01
CA TYR A 4 19.18 11.21 3.61
C TYR A 4 19.14 10.54 2.23
N LEU A 5 17.97 10.45 1.58
CA LEU A 5 17.85 9.89 0.22
C LEU A 5 17.76 11.02 -0.82
N PRO A 6 18.81 11.25 -1.63
CA PRO A 6 18.70 12.10 -2.80
C PRO A 6 17.74 11.41 -3.79
N PHE A 7 16.90 12.17 -4.50
CA PHE A 7 15.89 11.69 -5.46
C PHE A 7 14.62 11.09 -4.85
N HIS A 8 14.06 11.80 -3.89
CA HIS A 8 12.86 11.39 -3.20
C HIS A 8 11.64 11.16 -4.11
N ASP A 9 11.35 12.13 -4.98
CA ASP A 9 10.20 12.04 -5.89
C ASP A 9 10.34 10.89 -6.89
N PHE A 10 11.57 10.60 -7.34
CA PHE A 10 11.83 9.52 -8.29
C PHE A 10 11.40 8.15 -7.75
N PHE A 11 11.67 7.87 -6.47
CA PHE A 11 11.24 6.62 -5.83
C PHE A 11 9.73 6.56 -5.67
N VAL A 12 9.07 7.67 -5.34
CA VAL A 12 7.60 7.73 -5.21
C VAL A 12 6.91 7.50 -6.56
N TYR A 13 7.37 8.19 -7.62
CA TYR A 13 6.84 7.98 -8.97
C TYR A 13 7.13 6.57 -9.48
N SER A 14 8.33 6.04 -9.22
CA SER A 14 8.68 4.67 -9.59
C SER A 14 7.82 3.65 -8.86
N SER A 15 7.61 3.80 -7.55
CA SER A 15 6.73 2.91 -6.79
C SER A 15 5.30 2.99 -7.28
N GLY A 16 4.79 4.19 -7.58
CA GLY A 16 3.44 4.36 -8.15
C GLY A 16 3.29 3.66 -9.52
N PHE A 17 4.31 3.77 -10.39
CA PHE A 17 4.32 3.07 -11.66
C PHE A 17 4.29 1.54 -11.50
N PHE A 18 5.14 1.00 -10.63
CA PHE A 18 5.17 -0.44 -10.37
C PHE A 18 3.88 -0.94 -9.71
N GLU A 19 3.22 -0.12 -8.89
CA GLU A 19 1.96 -0.49 -8.24
C GLU A 19 0.85 -0.71 -9.28
N ILE A 20 0.73 0.22 -10.24
CA ILE A 20 -0.21 0.09 -11.36
C ILE A 20 0.13 -1.14 -12.21
N LEU A 21 1.42 -1.34 -12.51
CA LEU A 21 1.88 -2.47 -13.32
C LEU A 21 1.56 -3.81 -12.65
N PHE A 22 1.90 -3.98 -11.38
CA PHE A 22 1.62 -5.21 -10.64
C PHE A 22 0.13 -5.40 -10.35
N GLY A 23 -0.62 -4.31 -10.11
CA GLY A 23 -2.08 -4.33 -10.01
C GLY A 23 -2.73 -4.85 -11.29
N PHE A 24 -2.22 -4.43 -12.45
CA PHE A 24 -2.68 -4.95 -13.74
C PHE A 24 -2.28 -6.41 -13.96
N MET A 25 -1.06 -6.82 -13.55
CA MET A 25 -0.63 -8.21 -13.61
C MET A 25 -1.48 -9.15 -12.75
N ILE A 26 -2.03 -8.66 -11.62
CA ILE A 26 -2.97 -9.43 -10.79
C ILE A 26 -4.27 -9.78 -11.52
N LEU A 27 -4.75 -8.90 -12.41
CA LEU A 27 -5.95 -9.15 -13.22
C LEU A 27 -5.74 -10.32 -14.20
N LEU A 28 -4.50 -10.52 -14.65
CA LEU A 28 -4.13 -11.64 -15.50
C LEU A 28 -3.90 -12.90 -14.65
N LYS A 29 -4.83 -13.87 -14.72
CA LYS A 29 -4.73 -15.17 -14.00
C LYS A 29 -3.36 -15.84 -14.09
N LYS A 30 -2.67 -15.70 -15.23
CA LYS A 30 -1.33 -16.29 -15.47
C LYS A 30 -0.21 -15.60 -14.68
N PHE A 31 -0.34 -14.30 -14.40
CA PHE A 31 0.67 -13.50 -13.69
C PHE A 31 0.25 -13.15 -12.27
N ARG A 32 -0.89 -13.67 -11.80
CA ARG A 32 -1.47 -13.34 -10.50
C ARG A 32 -0.50 -13.51 -9.34
N SER A 33 0.22 -14.63 -9.27
CA SER A 33 1.21 -14.87 -8.21
C SER A 33 2.36 -13.87 -8.28
N VAL A 34 2.90 -13.62 -9.49
CA VAL A 34 4.01 -12.67 -9.70
C VAL A 34 3.58 -11.24 -9.38
N GLY A 35 2.38 -10.82 -9.80
CA GLY A 35 1.82 -9.51 -9.49
C GLY A 35 1.58 -9.31 -8.00
N ALA A 36 1.01 -10.32 -7.32
CA ALA A 36 0.79 -10.25 -5.88
C ALA A 36 2.09 -10.21 -5.06
N LEU A 37 3.10 -10.97 -5.48
CA LEU A 37 4.44 -10.94 -4.89
C LEU A 37 5.14 -9.60 -5.17
N GLY A 38 4.93 -9.01 -6.36
CA GLY A 38 5.37 -7.66 -6.69
C GLY A 38 4.75 -6.59 -5.80
N ILE A 39 3.42 -6.61 -5.63
CA ILE A 39 2.72 -5.69 -4.70
C ILE A 39 3.22 -5.88 -3.26
N PHE A 40 3.45 -7.11 -2.83
CA PHE A 40 3.98 -7.39 -1.50
C PHE A 40 5.33 -6.70 -1.26
N PHE A 41 6.29 -6.86 -2.18
CA PHE A 41 7.58 -6.17 -2.08
C PHE A 41 7.45 -4.65 -2.15
N LEU A 42 6.56 -4.15 -2.99
CA LEU A 42 6.33 -2.72 -3.15
C LEU A 42 5.75 -2.09 -1.87
N LEU A 43 4.79 -2.77 -1.23
CA LEU A 43 4.25 -2.37 0.07
C LEU A 43 5.33 -2.31 1.15
N ILE A 44 6.30 -3.24 1.15
CA ILE A 44 7.46 -3.18 2.07
C ILE A 44 8.31 -1.95 1.77
N LEU A 45 8.60 -1.70 0.49
CA LEU A 45 9.48 -0.62 0.07
C LEU A 45 8.89 0.77 0.36
N VAL A 46 7.57 0.91 0.29
CA VAL A 46 6.86 2.17 0.58
C VAL A 46 6.62 2.38 2.08
N PHE A 47 6.67 1.31 2.90
CA PHE A 47 6.45 1.41 4.35
C PHE A 47 7.35 2.44 5.08
N PRO A 48 8.67 2.53 4.81
CA PRO A 48 9.52 3.60 5.37
C PRO A 48 9.06 5.02 5.00
N ALA A 49 8.49 5.20 3.80
CA ALA A 49 7.96 6.50 3.39
C ALA A 49 6.76 6.92 4.24
N ASN A 50 5.87 5.97 4.57
CA ASN A 50 4.71 6.20 5.45
C ASN A 50 5.13 6.47 6.91
N ILE A 51 6.18 5.81 7.42
CA ILE A 51 6.73 6.13 8.75
C ILE A 51 7.23 7.58 8.78
N TYR A 52 7.94 8.02 7.74
CA TYR A 52 8.43 9.39 7.70
C TYR A 52 7.28 10.40 7.59
N LEU A 53 6.23 10.09 6.84
CA LEU A 53 5.05 10.93 6.76
C LEU A 53 4.46 11.22 8.14
N TYR A 54 4.45 10.22 9.02
CA TYR A 54 4.04 10.41 10.42
C TYR A 54 5.02 11.27 11.24
N GLN A 55 6.33 11.16 10.99
CA GLN A 55 7.36 11.90 11.74
C GLN A 55 7.57 13.34 11.25
N SER A 56 7.29 13.65 9.99
CA SER A 56 7.59 14.95 9.38
C SER A 56 6.33 15.78 9.16
N SER A 57 6.22 16.88 9.92
CA SER A 57 5.13 17.85 9.78
C SER A 57 5.13 18.54 8.42
N ASN A 58 6.29 18.74 7.81
CA ASN A 58 6.42 19.37 6.49
C ASN A 58 5.81 18.46 5.40
N ALA A 59 6.03 17.15 5.47
CA ALA A 59 5.42 16.18 4.56
C ALA A 59 3.90 16.05 4.76
N GLN A 60 3.40 16.25 5.99
CA GLN A 60 1.97 16.29 6.29
C GLN A 60 1.30 17.51 5.64
N GLU A 61 1.95 18.67 5.71
CA GLU A 61 1.45 19.93 5.14
C GLU A 61 1.43 19.90 3.60
N ILE A 62 2.49 19.35 2.98
CA ILE A 62 2.57 19.21 1.51
C ILE A 62 1.45 18.31 0.96
N LEU A 63 1.08 17.27 1.70
CA LEU A 63 0.05 16.31 1.29
C LEU A 63 -1.33 16.64 1.89
N SER A 64 -1.47 17.76 2.60
CA SER A 64 -2.71 18.20 3.26
C SER A 64 -3.34 17.15 4.17
N ILE A 65 -2.52 16.32 4.82
CA ILE A 65 -2.96 15.20 5.68
C ILE A 65 -2.64 15.49 7.13
N THR A 66 -3.53 15.10 8.04
CA THR A 66 -3.25 15.23 9.46
C THR A 66 -2.32 14.13 9.98
N LYS A 67 -1.65 14.39 11.10
CA LYS A 67 -0.82 13.40 11.79
C LYS A 67 -1.60 12.12 12.16
N MET A 68 -2.89 12.26 12.47
CA MET A 68 -3.77 11.13 12.80
C MET A 68 -4.02 10.26 11.55
N ASP A 69 -4.18 10.87 10.39
CA ASP A 69 -4.34 10.14 9.13
C ASP A 69 -3.09 9.34 8.79
N ALA A 70 -1.91 9.96 8.92
CA ALA A 70 -0.64 9.26 8.74
C ALA A 70 -0.47 8.10 9.74
N LEU A 71 -0.94 8.26 10.98
CA LEU A 71 -0.91 7.22 12.00
C LEU A 71 -1.83 6.04 11.66
N ILE A 72 -3.04 6.29 11.14
CA ILE A 72 -4.00 5.24 10.75
C ILE A 72 -3.51 4.41 9.56
N ARG A 73 -2.73 5.03 8.65
CA ARG A 73 -2.15 4.35 7.49
C ARG A 73 -1.15 3.24 7.85
N LEU A 74 -0.35 3.46 8.90
CA LEU A 74 0.67 2.51 9.34
C LEU A 74 0.13 1.12 9.73
N PRO A 75 -0.83 0.99 10.67
CA PRO A 75 -1.40 -0.31 11.02
C PRO A 75 -2.20 -0.91 9.87
N PHE A 76 -2.81 -0.09 9.00
CA PHE A 76 -3.55 -0.58 7.84
C PHE A 76 -2.68 -1.19 6.74
N GLN A 77 -1.41 -0.80 6.68
CA GLN A 77 -0.46 -1.40 5.75
C GLN A 77 -0.15 -2.87 6.08
N ILE A 78 -0.31 -3.30 7.33
CA ILE A 78 -0.06 -4.69 7.76
C ILE A 78 -1.11 -5.66 7.15
N PRO A 79 -2.43 -5.42 7.26
CA PRO A 79 -3.44 -6.20 6.54
C PRO A 79 -3.21 -6.25 5.03
N LEU A 80 -2.84 -5.13 4.40
CA LEU A 80 -2.52 -5.05 2.97
C LEU A 80 -1.36 -5.99 2.61
N LEU A 81 -0.31 -5.98 3.42
CA LEU A 81 0.87 -6.81 3.23
C LEU A 81 0.54 -8.31 3.34
N ILE A 82 -0.22 -8.69 4.37
CA ILE A 82 -0.69 -10.07 4.56
C ILE A 82 -1.54 -10.51 3.37
N LEU A 83 -2.42 -9.63 2.88
CA LEU A 83 -3.28 -9.91 1.75
C LEU A 83 -2.47 -10.12 0.47
N ALA A 84 -1.50 -9.26 0.17
CA ALA A 84 -0.63 -9.40 -1.00
C ALA A 84 0.15 -10.72 -0.97
N TYR A 85 0.71 -11.09 0.19
CA TYR A 85 1.40 -12.37 0.36
C TYR A 85 0.44 -13.56 0.18
N TRP A 86 -0.76 -13.48 0.73
CA TRP A 86 -1.74 -14.56 0.62
C TRP A 86 -2.24 -14.70 -0.82
N HIS A 87 -2.51 -13.59 -1.50
CA HIS A 87 -2.96 -13.58 -2.89
C HIS A 87 -1.89 -14.09 -3.86
N SER A 88 -0.61 -14.04 -3.45
CA SER A 88 0.50 -14.68 -4.16
C SER A 88 0.47 -16.20 -4.08
N LYS A 89 -0.15 -16.78 -3.05
CA LYS A 89 -0.41 -18.23 -2.99
C LYS A 89 -1.77 -18.50 -3.63
N ASP A 90 -1.85 -19.51 -4.50
CA ASP A 90 -3.07 -19.89 -5.23
C ASP A 90 -4.22 -20.46 -4.36
N PHE A 91 -4.30 -20.08 -3.09
CA PHE A 91 -5.39 -20.48 -2.18
C PHE A 91 -6.60 -19.56 -2.39
N ASN A 92 -7.52 -20.00 -3.25
CA ASN A 92 -8.79 -19.32 -3.46
C ASN A 92 -9.80 -19.64 -2.33
N SER A 93 -9.65 -19.03 -1.16
CA SER A 93 -10.66 -19.11 -0.10
C SER A 93 -11.71 -18.01 -0.27
N ARG A 94 -12.92 -18.37 -0.70
CA ARG A 94 -14.06 -17.44 -0.82
C ARG A 94 -14.35 -16.69 0.50
N PHE A 95 -14.16 -17.37 1.62
CA PHE A 95 -14.35 -16.81 2.96
C PHE A 95 -13.37 -15.66 3.25
N PHE A 96 -12.10 -15.82 2.86
CA PHE A 96 -11.07 -14.82 3.09
C PHE A 96 -11.28 -13.56 2.25
N ASN A 97 -11.72 -13.70 0.99
CA ASN A 97 -12.07 -12.55 0.15
C ASN A 97 -13.18 -11.70 0.80
N ILE A 98 -14.21 -12.32 1.38
CA ILE A 98 -15.30 -11.62 2.07
C ILE A 98 -14.77 -10.93 3.34
N PHE A 99 -13.94 -11.61 4.12
CA PHE A 99 -13.32 -11.03 5.31
C PHE A 99 -12.47 -9.79 5.00
N CYS A 100 -11.64 -9.87 3.95
CA CYS A 100 -10.87 -8.72 3.48
C CYS A 100 -11.77 -7.59 2.99
N LEU A 101 -12.84 -7.89 2.24
CA LEU A 101 -13.78 -6.87 1.77
C LEU A 101 -14.39 -6.08 2.94
N ILE A 102 -14.79 -6.78 4.00
CA ILE A 102 -15.38 -6.17 5.21
C ILE A 102 -14.38 -5.26 5.93
N ILE A 103 -13.12 -5.67 6.04
CA ILE A 103 -12.07 -4.87 6.68
C ILE A 103 -11.70 -3.63 5.86
N PHE A 104 -11.69 -3.75 4.53
CA PHE A 104 -11.17 -2.70 3.65
C PHE A 104 -12.22 -1.65 3.26
N ILE A 105 -13.51 -1.99 3.22
CA ILE A 105 -14.58 -1.04 2.85
C ILE A 105 -14.57 0.22 3.72
N PRO A 106 -14.53 0.15 5.07
CA PRO A 106 -14.47 1.34 5.91
C PRO A 106 -13.25 2.22 5.60
N THR A 107 -12.12 1.58 5.29
CA THR A 107 -10.88 2.30 5.01
C THR A 107 -10.88 2.97 3.64
N ILE A 108 -11.44 2.31 2.62
CA ILE A 108 -11.63 2.92 1.29
C ILE A 108 -12.54 4.15 1.41
N ILE A 109 -13.64 4.03 2.18
CA ILE A 109 -14.54 5.16 2.43
C ILE A 109 -13.80 6.29 3.16
N TYR A 110 -13.05 5.99 4.22
CA TYR A 110 -12.27 6.98 4.96
C TYR A 110 -11.28 7.75 4.06
N PHE A 111 -10.57 7.05 3.19
CA PHE A 111 -9.63 7.64 2.25
C PHE A 111 -10.28 8.46 1.13
N LEU A 112 -11.50 8.12 0.72
CA LEU A 112 -12.29 8.88 -0.25
C LEU A 112 -12.88 10.16 0.36
N THR A 113 -13.06 10.19 1.68
CA THR A 113 -13.61 11.35 2.42
C THR A 113 -12.54 12.31 2.94
N LEU A 114 -11.27 12.01 2.70
CA LEU A 114 -10.10 12.75 3.16
C LEU A 114 -9.64 13.77 2.12
#